data_AF-A0A1B6BXT0-F1
#
_entry.id   AF-A0A1B6BXT0-F1
#
_cell.length_a   1.000
_cell.length_b   1.000
_cell.length_c   1.000
_cell.angle_alpha   90.00
_cell.angle_beta   90.00
_cell.angle_gamma   90.00
#
_symmetry.space_group_name_H-M   'P 1'
#
loop_
_entity.id
_entity.type
_entity.pdbx_description
1 polymer ?
#
loop_
_entity_poly.entity_id
_entity_poly.type
_entity_poly.pdbx_seq_one_letter_code
_entity_poly.pdbx_strand_id
1 'polypeptide(L)'
;MAVAEQPCYTLINFPSDSDTPNEMQLRADLEKGDTKTKIEALKKTIQMIANGERLPNLLMIIIRFVLPLQDHTIKKLLLIFWEIVPKTSPDGKLLQEMILVCDAYRKDLQHPNEFLRGSTLRFLCKLKEPELLEPLMPAIRTCLEHRHSYVRRNAVLAIFTIYRNFEFLIPDAPELVANFLEGEQDMSCKRNAFLMLLHADQERALAYLASCLDQVTSFGDILQLVIVELIYKVSNVY
;
A
#
# COMPACT_ATOMS: atom_id res chain seq x y z
N MET A 1 23.09 -3.00 -22.98
CA MET A 1 21.77 -3.61 -23.30
C MET A 1 20.76 -2.48 -23.34
N ALA A 2 20.03 -2.34 -24.45
CA ALA A 2 19.02 -1.29 -24.59
C ALA A 2 17.95 -1.48 -23.50
N VAL A 3 17.72 -0.44 -22.70
CA VAL A 3 16.64 -0.39 -21.72
C VAL A 3 15.35 -0.55 -22.53
N ALA A 4 14.66 -1.67 -22.38
CA ALA A 4 13.34 -1.84 -22.98
C ALA A 4 12.48 -0.65 -22.52
N GLU A 5 11.97 0.15 -23.45
CA GLU A 5 11.01 1.20 -23.13
C GLU A 5 9.83 0.54 -22.42
N GLN A 6 9.53 1.01 -21.20
CA GLN A 6 8.35 0.54 -20.49
C GLN A 6 7.13 0.91 -21.34
N PRO A 7 6.29 -0.06 -21.71
CA PRO A 7 5.13 0.22 -22.54
C PRO A 7 4.17 1.16 -21.80
N CYS A 8 3.84 2.28 -22.43
CA CYS A 8 2.83 3.23 -21.95
C CYS A 8 1.46 2.78 -22.47
N TYR A 9 0.62 2.27 -21.57
CA TYR A 9 -0.72 1.77 -21.92
C TYR A 9 -1.84 2.80 -21.73
N THR A 10 -1.52 4.00 -21.21
CA THR A 10 -2.49 5.06 -20.93
C THR A 10 -2.05 6.34 -21.60
N LEU A 11 -2.85 6.83 -22.54
CA LEU A 11 -2.67 8.14 -23.16
C LEU A 11 -3.71 9.08 -22.57
N ILE A 12 -3.28 10.07 -21.80
CA ILE A 12 -4.15 11.14 -21.31
C ILE A 12 -4.18 12.23 -22.38
N ASN A 13 -5.31 12.35 -23.08
CA ASN A 13 -5.50 13.39 -24.09
C ASN A 13 -5.58 14.76 -23.41
N PHE A 14 -4.65 15.64 -23.74
CA PHE A 14 -4.69 17.03 -23.32
C PHE A 14 -5.50 17.86 -24.31
N PRO A 15 -6.38 18.77 -23.86
CA PRO A 15 -6.95 19.78 -24.73
C PRO A 15 -5.80 20.58 -25.38
N SER A 16 -5.92 20.90 -26.66
CA SER A 16 -4.88 21.59 -27.44
C SER A 16 -4.45 22.95 -26.84
N ASP A 17 -5.27 23.51 -25.95
CA ASP A 17 -5.06 24.77 -25.24
C ASP A 17 -4.38 24.62 -23.86
N SER A 18 -4.01 23.42 -23.44
CA SER A 18 -3.31 23.23 -22.17
C SER A 18 -1.81 23.43 -22.32
N ASP A 19 -1.24 24.36 -21.55
CA ASP A 19 0.21 24.55 -21.45
C ASP A 19 0.91 23.24 -21.04
N THR A 20 1.75 22.71 -21.93
CA THR A 20 2.62 21.57 -21.60
C THR A 20 3.51 21.98 -20.44
N PRO A 21 3.46 21.31 -19.27
CA PRO A 21 4.21 21.76 -18.11
C PRO A 21 5.72 21.67 -18.39
N ASN A 22 6.44 22.78 -18.23
CA ASN A 22 7.90 22.81 -18.36
C ASN A 22 8.56 22.23 -17.10
N GLU A 23 9.47 21.25 -17.23
CA GLU A 23 10.20 20.63 -16.11
C GLU A 23 10.90 21.68 -15.21
N MET A 24 11.46 22.72 -15.81
CA MET A 24 12.13 23.79 -15.07
C MET A 24 11.15 24.61 -14.21
N GLN A 25 9.93 24.83 -14.72
CA GLN A 25 8.88 25.49 -13.95
C GLN A 25 8.39 24.59 -12.82
N LEU A 26 8.15 23.30 -13.10
CA LEU A 26 7.75 22.33 -12.07
C LEU A 26 8.78 22.25 -10.95
N ARG A 27 10.07 22.24 -11.28
CA ARG A 27 11.16 22.30 -10.30
C ARG A 27 11.05 23.54 -9.42
N ALA A 28 10.88 24.72 -10.01
CA ALA A 28 10.76 25.97 -9.26
C ALA A 28 9.52 25.97 -8.34
N ASP A 29 8.39 25.48 -8.86
CA ASP A 29 7.11 25.40 -8.14
C ASP A 29 7.18 24.42 -6.97
N LEU A 30 7.79 23.24 -7.15
CA LEU A 30 7.95 22.23 -6.09
C LEU A 30 8.95 22.69 -5.00
N GLU A 31 9.99 23.42 -5.39
CA GLU A 31 11.03 23.90 -4.48
C GLU A 31 10.56 25.12 -3.67
N LYS A 32 10.08 26.16 -4.35
CA LYS A 32 9.81 27.49 -3.77
C LYS A 32 8.33 27.84 -3.62
N GLY A 33 7.43 27.11 -4.27
CA GLY A 33 6.00 27.39 -4.24
C GLY A 33 5.37 27.22 -2.86
N ASP A 34 4.22 27.85 -2.65
CA ASP A 34 3.38 27.60 -1.48
C ASP A 34 2.69 26.22 -1.58
N THR A 35 1.97 25.81 -0.53
CA THR A 35 1.30 24.49 -0.49
C THR A 35 0.38 24.28 -1.69
N LYS A 36 -0.38 25.30 -2.11
CA LYS A 36 -1.30 25.19 -3.27
C LYS A 36 -0.53 25.02 -4.57
N THR A 37 0.52 25.80 -4.78
CA THR A 37 1.40 25.68 -5.94
C THR A 37 2.07 24.31 -6.02
N LYS A 38 2.56 23.79 -4.87
CA LYS A 38 3.14 22.44 -4.79
C LYS A 38 2.14 21.33 -5.09
N ILE A 39 0.87 21.49 -4.68
CA ILE A 39 -0.21 20.54 -5.01
C ILE A 39 -0.43 20.49 -6.53
N GLU A 40 -0.57 21.64 -7.18
CA GLU A 40 -0.79 21.69 -8.63
C GLU A 40 0.44 21.20 -9.41
N ALA A 41 1.65 21.56 -8.99
CA ALA A 41 2.87 21.06 -9.58
C ALA A 41 3.00 19.53 -9.43
N LEU A 42 2.70 18.97 -8.25
CA LEU A 42 2.76 17.52 -8.04
C LEU A 42 1.72 16.77 -8.90
N LYS A 43 0.51 17.32 -9.06
CA LYS A 43 -0.50 16.75 -9.99
C LYS A 43 0.00 16.72 -11.43
N LYS A 44 0.58 17.83 -11.92
CA LYS A 44 1.16 17.91 -13.27
C LYS A 44 2.30 16.91 -13.45
N THR A 45 3.20 16.80 -12.47
CA THR A 45 4.27 15.79 -12.48
C THR A 45 3.73 14.37 -12.56
N ILE A 46 2.70 14.03 -11.78
CA ILE A 46 2.07 12.70 -11.83
C ILE A 46 1.48 12.42 -13.21
N GLN A 47 0.81 13.41 -13.82
CA GLN A 47 0.23 13.28 -15.16
C GLN A 47 1.30 13.04 -16.24
N MET A 48 2.40 13.81 -16.21
CA MET A 48 3.51 13.65 -17.16
C MET A 48 4.16 12.27 -17.05
N ILE A 49 4.43 11.80 -15.82
CA ILE A 49 4.99 10.46 -15.60
C ILE A 49 4.01 9.36 -16.05
N ALA A 50 2.71 9.53 -15.78
CA ALA A 50 1.69 8.59 -16.23
C ALA A 50 1.60 8.49 -17.77
N ASN A 51 1.88 9.59 -18.48
CA ASN A 51 1.98 9.64 -19.94
C ASN A 51 3.32 9.13 -20.50
N GLY A 52 4.21 8.60 -19.64
CA GLY A 52 5.47 7.99 -20.04
C GLY A 52 6.68 8.93 -20.01
N GLU A 53 6.53 10.18 -19.58
CA GLU A 53 7.67 11.09 -19.44
C GLU A 53 8.56 10.70 -18.25
N ARG A 54 9.88 10.74 -18.46
CA ARG A 54 10.86 10.43 -17.40
C ARG A 54 11.39 11.74 -16.81
N LEU A 55 11.06 11.99 -15.55
CA LEU A 55 11.46 13.21 -14.82
C LEU A 55 12.36 12.88 -13.61
N PRO A 56 13.54 12.24 -13.80
CA PRO A 56 14.38 11.78 -12.69
C PRO A 56 14.90 12.94 -11.82
N ASN A 57 15.11 14.13 -12.39
CA ASN A 57 15.61 15.29 -11.66
C ASN A 57 14.63 15.80 -10.60
N LEU A 58 13.33 15.49 -10.74
CA LEU A 58 12.30 15.92 -9.80
C LEU A 58 12.23 15.05 -8.54
N LEU A 59 12.78 13.83 -8.57
CA LEU A 59 12.69 12.88 -7.46
C LEU A 59 13.26 13.47 -6.16
N MET A 60 14.51 13.93 -6.18
CA MET A 60 15.16 14.50 -5.00
C MET A 60 14.51 15.83 -4.56
N ILE A 61 13.97 16.62 -5.50
CA ILE A 61 13.25 17.86 -5.18
C ILE A 61 11.97 17.53 -4.40
N ILE A 62 11.21 16.53 -4.85
CA ILE A 62 9.99 16.07 -4.18
C ILE A 62 10.34 15.52 -2.78
N ILE A 63 11.39 14.72 -2.65
CA ILE A 63 11.84 14.19 -1.35
C ILE A 63 12.23 15.32 -0.39
N ARG A 64 12.92 16.36 -0.86
CA ARG A 64 13.41 17.44 0.00
C ARG A 64 12.33 18.46 0.37
N PHE A 65 11.47 18.82 -0.57
CA PHE A 65 10.61 20.00 -0.44
C PHE A 65 9.12 19.70 -0.36
N VAL A 66 8.70 18.46 -0.66
CA VAL A 66 7.28 18.07 -0.71
C VAL A 66 6.98 16.95 0.27
N LEU A 67 7.82 15.90 0.34
CA LEU A 67 7.67 14.77 1.26
C LEU A 67 7.56 15.17 2.75
N PRO A 68 8.29 16.19 3.26
CA PRO A 68 8.18 16.59 4.66
C PRO A 68 6.89 17.33 5.02
N LEU A 69 6.11 17.78 4.02
CA LEU A 69 4.90 18.55 4.24
C LEU A 69 3.80 17.68 4.86
N GLN A 70 3.05 18.27 5.80
CA GLN A 70 1.99 17.59 6.56
C GLN A 70 0.60 17.75 5.94
N ASP A 71 0.50 18.47 4.81
CA ASP A 71 -0.79 18.67 4.12
C ASP A 71 -1.37 17.33 3.63
N HIS A 72 -2.64 17.08 3.96
CA HIS A 72 -3.32 15.83 3.66
C HIS A 72 -3.47 15.56 2.16
N THR A 73 -3.62 16.61 1.35
CA THR A 73 -3.73 16.51 -0.12
C THR A 73 -2.37 16.11 -0.70
N ILE A 74 -1.30 16.76 -0.24
CA ILE A 74 0.07 16.41 -0.63
C ILE A 74 0.40 14.97 -0.25
N LYS A 75 0.08 14.53 0.98
CA LYS A 75 0.31 13.14 1.42
C LYS A 75 -0.39 12.13 0.50
N LYS A 76 -1.64 12.38 0.11
CA LYS A 76 -2.35 11.50 -0.84
C LYS A 76 -1.73 11.50 -2.24
N LEU A 77 -1.35 12.66 -2.75
CA LEU A 77 -0.70 12.78 -4.06
C LEU A 77 0.68 12.09 -4.05
N LEU A 78 1.43 12.19 -2.95
CA LEU A 78 2.69 11.48 -2.79
C LEU A 78 2.51 9.97 -2.89
N LEU A 79 1.49 9.38 -2.24
CA LEU A 79 1.22 7.94 -2.37
C LEU A 79 0.95 7.51 -3.83
N ILE A 80 0.29 8.36 -4.62
CA ILE A 80 0.06 8.11 -6.06
C ILE A 80 1.37 8.25 -6.84
N PHE A 81 2.14 9.30 -6.57
CA PHE A 81 3.44 9.53 -7.19
C PHE A 81 4.39 8.35 -6.96
N TRP A 82 4.45 7.84 -5.73
CA TRP A 82 5.29 6.71 -5.38
C TRP A 82 4.84 5.39 -6.02
N GLU A 83 3.60 5.26 -6.46
CA GLU A 83 3.13 4.07 -7.16
C GLU A 83 3.73 3.98 -8.58
N ILE A 84 3.83 5.13 -9.27
CA ILE A 84 4.24 5.20 -10.67
C ILE A 84 5.75 5.43 -10.88
N VAL A 85 6.45 5.94 -9.88
CA VAL A 85 7.88 6.24 -9.99
C VAL A 85 8.73 4.97 -9.95
N PRO A 86 9.69 4.80 -10.89
CA PRO A 86 10.68 3.73 -10.83
C PRO A 86 11.49 3.80 -9.53
N LYS A 87 11.61 2.67 -8.83
CA LYS A 87 12.32 2.56 -7.54
C LYS A 87 13.72 1.98 -7.69
N THR A 88 14.03 1.45 -8.87
CA THR A 88 15.30 0.81 -9.17
C THR A 88 16.06 1.54 -10.27
N SER A 89 17.38 1.49 -10.19
CA SER A 89 18.27 1.91 -11.26
C SER A 89 18.22 0.91 -12.43
N PRO A 90 18.77 1.26 -13.61
CA PRO A 90 18.76 0.38 -14.78
C PRO A 90 19.45 -0.98 -14.59
N ASP A 91 20.29 -1.13 -13.57
CA ASP A 91 20.92 -2.39 -13.16
C ASP A 91 20.06 -3.22 -12.18
N GLY A 92 18.85 -2.75 -11.86
CA GLY A 92 17.89 -3.45 -11.01
C GLY A 92 18.06 -3.22 -9.51
N LYS A 93 19.03 -2.39 -9.08
CA LYS A 93 19.24 -2.09 -7.66
C LYS A 93 18.30 -1.00 -7.17
N LEU A 94 17.92 -1.05 -5.89
CA LEU A 94 17.11 -0.01 -5.27
C LEU A 94 17.84 1.34 -5.27
N LEU A 95 17.13 2.41 -5.63
CA LEU A 95 17.65 3.78 -5.60
C LEU A 95 17.95 4.20 -4.16
N GLN A 96 19.09 4.85 -3.92
CA GLN A 96 19.52 5.28 -2.58
C GLN A 96 18.53 6.28 -1.95
N GLU A 97 17.88 7.09 -2.79
CA GLU A 97 16.82 8.03 -2.40
C GLU A 97 15.65 7.34 -1.69
N MET A 98 15.41 6.05 -1.97
CA MET A 98 14.32 5.27 -1.38
C MET A 98 14.51 5.06 0.12
N ILE A 99 15.72 5.21 0.65
CA ILE A 99 15.97 5.17 2.10
C ILE A 99 15.19 6.30 2.82
N LEU A 100 15.20 7.51 2.25
CA LEU A 100 14.48 8.66 2.81
C LEU A 100 12.96 8.47 2.71
N VAL A 101 12.52 7.88 1.60
CA VAL A 101 11.11 7.57 1.36
C VAL A 101 10.62 6.50 2.34
N CYS A 102 11.44 5.47 2.61
CA CYS A 102 11.17 4.43 3.57
C CYS A 102 11.01 4.98 5.00
N ASP A 103 11.88 5.89 5.43
CA ASP A 103 11.74 6.56 6.74
C ASP A 103 10.42 7.36 6.83
N ALA A 104 10.01 8.01 5.74
CA ALA A 104 8.73 8.70 5.67
C ALA A 104 7.55 7.73 5.79
N TYR A 105 7.57 6.57 5.13
CA TYR A 105 6.53 5.55 5.29
C TYR A 105 6.45 5.03 6.72
N ARG A 106 7.60 4.77 7.35
CA ARG A 106 7.66 4.33 8.76
C ARG A 106 7.00 5.36 9.68
N LYS A 107 7.29 6.65 9.48
CA LYS A 107 6.65 7.75 10.22
C LYS A 107 5.15 7.81 9.97
N ASP A 108 4.71 7.65 8.73
CA ASP A 108 3.29 7.68 8.36
C ASP A 108 2.51 6.48 8.94
N LEU A 109 3.13 5.30 9.06
CA LEU A 109 2.56 4.12 9.76
C LEU A 109 2.41 4.33 11.28
N GLN A 110 3.19 5.24 11.86
CA GLN A 110 3.15 5.58 13.28
C GLN A 110 2.38 6.90 13.56
N HIS A 111 1.84 7.52 12.51
CA HIS A 111 1.20 8.83 12.62
C HIS A 111 -0.09 8.78 13.45
N PRO A 112 -0.44 9.80 14.27
CA PRO A 112 -1.66 9.77 15.09
C PRO A 112 -2.97 9.65 14.28
N ASN A 113 -2.99 10.15 13.04
CA ASN A 113 -4.14 10.04 12.12
C ASN A 113 -4.25 8.63 11.51
N GLU A 114 -5.35 7.94 11.84
CA GLU A 114 -5.68 6.60 11.38
C GLU A 114 -5.87 6.48 9.87
N PHE A 115 -6.34 7.54 9.21
CA PHE A 115 -6.55 7.56 7.76
C PHE A 115 -5.23 7.62 7.00
N LEU A 116 -4.22 8.28 7.57
CA LEU A 116 -2.88 8.29 7.02
C LEU A 116 -2.26 6.90 7.14
N ARG A 117 -2.27 6.30 8.34
CA ARG A 117 -1.79 4.91 8.54
C ARG A 117 -2.44 3.93 7.57
N GLY A 118 -3.77 3.93 7.48
CA GLY A 118 -4.48 3.00 6.62
C GLY A 118 -4.26 3.27 5.12
N SER A 119 -4.07 4.52 4.70
CA SER A 119 -3.73 4.82 3.30
C SER A 119 -2.31 4.36 2.96
N THR A 120 -1.35 4.55 3.87
CA THR A 120 0.01 4.02 3.74
C THR A 120 -0.01 2.50 3.68
N LEU A 121 -0.72 1.80 4.58
CA LEU A 121 -0.86 0.35 4.55
C LEU A 121 -1.40 -0.17 3.20
N ARG A 122 -2.42 0.48 2.62
CA ARG A 122 -2.92 0.13 1.28
C ARG A 122 -1.90 0.36 0.18
N PHE A 123 -1.11 1.43 0.30
CA PHE A 123 -0.04 1.71 -0.64
C PHE A 123 1.06 0.63 -0.57
N LEU A 124 1.41 0.15 0.63
CA LEU A 124 2.42 -0.91 0.79
C LEU A 124 2.02 -2.23 0.10
N CYS A 125 0.72 -2.52 -0.03
CA CYS A 125 0.23 -3.66 -0.82
C CYS A 125 0.63 -3.62 -2.30
N LYS A 126 1.04 -2.45 -2.81
CA LYS A 126 1.40 -2.25 -4.22
C LYS A 126 2.92 -2.26 -4.46
N LEU A 127 3.73 -2.25 -3.40
CA LEU A 127 5.18 -2.30 -3.52
C LEU A 127 5.65 -3.66 -4.00
N LYS A 128 6.68 -3.66 -4.85
CA LYS A 128 7.27 -4.87 -5.44
C LYS A 128 8.71 -5.13 -4.96
N GLU A 129 9.27 -4.18 -4.23
CA GLU A 129 10.65 -4.16 -3.79
C GLU A 129 10.71 -4.62 -2.32
N PRO A 130 11.16 -5.86 -2.02
CA PRO A 130 11.18 -6.37 -0.64
C PRO A 130 12.10 -5.56 0.27
N GLU A 131 13.19 -4.99 -0.27
CA GLU A 131 14.13 -4.12 0.43
C GLU A 131 13.45 -2.87 1.04
N LEU A 132 12.34 -2.40 0.45
CA LEU A 132 11.55 -1.30 1.01
C LEU A 132 10.57 -1.75 2.10
N LEU A 133 10.13 -3.00 2.07
CA LEU A 133 9.12 -3.55 2.98
C LEU A 133 9.76 -4.07 4.28
N GLU A 134 10.92 -4.71 4.18
CA GLU A 134 11.68 -5.26 5.32
C GLU A 134 11.80 -4.29 6.51
N PRO A 135 12.30 -3.05 6.34
CA PRO A 135 12.42 -2.09 7.46
C PRO A 135 11.07 -1.61 8.02
N LEU A 136 9.97 -1.81 7.30
CA LEU A 136 8.62 -1.39 7.71
C LEU A 136 7.88 -2.48 8.49
N MET A 137 8.34 -3.73 8.44
CA MET A 137 7.67 -4.88 9.05
C MET A 137 7.28 -4.68 10.53
N PRO A 138 8.16 -4.14 11.41
CA PRO A 138 7.78 -3.89 12.80
C PRO A 138 6.61 -2.91 12.92
N ALA A 139 6.61 -1.81 12.14
CA ALA A 139 5.55 -0.81 12.18
C ALA A 139 4.23 -1.34 11.61
N ILE A 140 4.29 -2.19 10.58
CA ILE A 140 3.11 -2.88 10.02
C ILE A 140 2.49 -3.81 11.06
N ARG A 141 3.30 -4.61 11.77
CA ARG A 141 2.82 -5.51 12.84
C ARG A 141 2.13 -4.74 13.96
N THR A 142 2.72 -3.65 14.45
CA THR A 142 2.10 -2.80 15.48
C THR A 142 0.75 -2.22 15.04
N CYS A 143 0.49 -2.10 13.74
CA CYS A 143 -0.82 -1.63 13.24
C CYS A 143 -1.96 -2.65 13.46
N LEU A 144 -1.67 -3.93 13.71
CA LEU A 144 -2.67 -4.93 14.12
C LEU A 144 -3.27 -4.64 15.49
N GLU A 145 -2.52 -4.00 16.38
CA GLU A 145 -2.96 -3.70 17.76
C GLU A 145 -3.59 -2.29 17.86
N HIS A 146 -3.77 -1.61 16.73
CA HIS A 146 -4.25 -0.23 16.72
C HIS A 146 -5.71 -0.14 17.22
N ARG A 147 -6.03 0.93 17.96
CA ARG A 147 -7.38 1.12 18.54
C ARG A 147 -8.51 1.20 17.49
N HIS A 148 -8.22 1.69 16.29
CA HIS A 148 -9.20 1.87 15.21
C HIS A 148 -9.18 0.68 14.24
N SER A 149 -10.34 0.05 14.04
CA SER A 149 -10.50 -1.09 13.13
C SER A 149 -10.13 -0.77 11.68
N TYR A 150 -10.30 0.48 11.24
CA TYR A 150 -9.82 0.94 9.94
C TYR A 150 -8.32 0.65 9.72
N VAL A 151 -7.48 0.86 10.74
CA VAL A 151 -6.04 0.58 10.64
C VAL A 151 -5.80 -0.92 10.66
N ARG A 152 -6.39 -1.65 11.62
CA ARG A 152 -6.23 -3.10 11.78
C ARG A 152 -6.63 -3.86 10.51
N ARG A 153 -7.77 -3.51 9.90
CA ARG A 153 -8.25 -4.10 8.64
C ARG A 153 -7.25 -3.94 7.49
N ASN A 154 -6.66 -2.74 7.36
CA ASN A 154 -5.66 -2.47 6.33
C ASN A 154 -4.32 -3.13 6.67
N ALA A 155 -3.99 -3.30 7.95
CA ALA A 155 -2.78 -4.00 8.40
C ALA A 155 -2.85 -5.48 8.04
N VAL A 156 -3.97 -6.14 8.29
CA VAL A 156 -4.20 -7.52 7.85
C VAL A 156 -4.10 -7.66 6.33
N LEU A 157 -4.68 -6.72 5.57
CA LEU A 157 -4.57 -6.73 4.10
C LEU A 157 -3.12 -6.58 3.63
N ALA A 158 -2.35 -5.69 4.26
CA ALA A 158 -0.94 -5.48 3.96
C ALA A 158 -0.13 -6.74 4.29
N ILE A 159 -0.31 -7.32 5.48
CA ILE A 159 0.34 -8.56 5.89
C ILE A 159 0.03 -9.70 4.92
N PHE A 160 -1.24 -9.89 4.55
CA PHE A 160 -1.62 -10.91 3.57
C PHE A 160 -0.92 -10.72 2.23
N THR A 161 -0.91 -9.48 1.73
CA THR A 161 -0.29 -9.18 0.43
C THR A 161 1.22 -9.37 0.46
N ILE A 162 1.88 -8.94 1.55
CA ILE A 162 3.31 -9.11 1.74
C ILE A 162 3.66 -10.58 1.87
N TYR A 163 2.94 -11.36 2.68
CA TYR A 163 3.16 -12.80 2.85
C TYR A 163 3.05 -13.54 1.51
N ARG A 164 2.02 -13.24 0.72
CA ARG A 164 1.79 -13.89 -0.59
C ARG A 164 2.90 -13.61 -1.60
N ASN A 165 3.50 -12.42 -1.57
CA ASN A 165 4.52 -12.01 -2.54
C ASN A 165 5.95 -12.24 -2.04
N PHE A 166 6.16 -12.18 -0.73
CA PHE A 166 7.46 -12.14 -0.04
C PHE A 166 7.38 -12.90 1.30
N GLU A 167 7.05 -14.18 1.25
CA GLU A 167 6.85 -15.04 2.43
C GLU A 167 7.99 -14.92 3.46
N PHE A 168 9.24 -14.85 2.99
CA PHE A 168 10.43 -14.74 3.84
C PHE A 168 10.47 -13.48 4.72
N LEU A 169 9.73 -12.41 4.39
CA LEU A 169 9.66 -11.20 5.22
C LEU A 169 8.79 -11.38 6.47
N ILE A 170 7.85 -12.34 6.43
CA ILE A 170 6.89 -12.58 7.52
C ILE A 170 6.43 -14.05 7.56
N PRO A 171 7.34 -15.01 7.78
CA PRO A 171 7.01 -16.44 7.69
C PRO A 171 5.97 -16.89 8.72
N ASP A 172 5.88 -16.20 9.85
CA ASP A 172 4.92 -16.41 10.94
C ASP A 172 3.56 -15.71 10.72
N ALA A 173 3.30 -15.15 9.53
CA ALA A 173 2.08 -14.39 9.28
C ALA A 173 0.77 -15.18 9.49
N PRO A 174 0.67 -16.48 9.12
CA PRO A 174 -0.54 -17.26 9.42
C PRO A 174 -0.83 -17.37 10.92
N GLU A 175 0.20 -17.63 11.73
CA GLU A 175 0.06 -17.70 13.20
C GLU A 175 -0.31 -16.34 13.78
N LEU A 176 0.38 -15.27 13.35
CA LEU A 176 0.11 -13.90 13.78
C LEU A 176 -1.35 -13.50 13.51
N VAL A 177 -1.87 -13.79 12.31
CA VAL A 177 -3.22 -13.42 11.91
C VAL A 177 -4.28 -14.32 12.55
N ALA A 178 -3.98 -15.59 12.83
CA ALA A 178 -4.86 -16.45 13.63
C ALA A 178 -5.04 -15.90 15.05
N ASN A 179 -3.94 -15.56 15.74
CA ASN A 179 -3.99 -14.97 17.08
C ASN A 179 -4.76 -13.63 17.09
N PHE A 180 -4.56 -12.81 16.05
CA PHE A 180 -5.33 -11.57 15.86
C PHE A 180 -6.84 -11.84 15.71
N LEU A 181 -7.21 -12.87 14.94
CA LEU A 181 -8.59 -13.20 14.61
C LEU A 181 -9.39 -13.68 15.83
N GLU A 182 -8.75 -14.37 16.78
CA GLU A 182 -9.38 -14.83 18.03
C GLU A 182 -9.88 -13.67 18.90
N GLY A 183 -9.12 -12.57 18.98
CA GLY A 183 -9.43 -11.41 19.81
C GLY A 183 -10.22 -10.29 19.12
N GLU A 184 -10.30 -10.29 17.80
CA GLU A 184 -10.93 -9.21 17.04
C GLU A 184 -12.46 -9.22 17.18
N GLN A 185 -13.07 -8.04 17.14
CA GLN A 185 -14.53 -7.85 17.25
C GLN A 185 -15.11 -7.20 15.99
N ASP A 186 -14.32 -6.41 15.26
CA ASP A 186 -14.77 -5.77 14.02
C ASP A 186 -14.92 -6.81 12.90
N MET A 187 -16.13 -6.87 12.33
CA MET A 187 -16.47 -7.84 11.27
C MET A 187 -15.63 -7.66 9.99
N SER A 188 -15.22 -6.43 9.68
CA SER A 188 -14.40 -6.16 8.49
C SER A 188 -12.97 -6.62 8.69
N CYS A 189 -12.43 -6.47 9.90
CA CYS A 189 -11.15 -7.04 10.31
C CYS A 189 -11.19 -8.57 10.31
N LYS A 190 -12.21 -9.18 10.94
CA LYS A 190 -12.41 -10.65 10.94
C LYS A 190 -12.45 -11.21 9.53
N ARG A 191 -13.21 -10.57 8.63
CA ARG A 191 -13.29 -10.99 7.22
C ARG A 191 -11.92 -11.03 6.55
N ASN A 192 -11.11 -9.98 6.71
CA ASN A 192 -9.79 -9.94 6.08
C ASN A 192 -8.83 -10.97 6.68
N ALA A 193 -8.89 -11.19 8.00
CA ALA A 193 -8.03 -12.15 8.68
C ALA A 193 -8.40 -13.58 8.31
N PHE A 194 -9.69 -13.91 8.32
CA PHE A 194 -10.19 -15.20 7.88
C PHE A 194 -9.88 -15.48 6.40
N LEU A 195 -10.07 -14.48 5.52
CA LEU A 195 -9.69 -14.61 4.10
C LEU A 195 -8.20 -14.89 3.93
N MET A 196 -7.33 -14.23 4.70
CA MET A 196 -5.90 -14.53 4.66
C MET A 196 -5.62 -15.99 5.06
N LEU A 197 -6.18 -16.46 6.19
CA LEU A 197 -5.99 -17.84 6.64
C LEU A 197 -6.49 -18.85 5.61
N LEU A 198 -7.64 -18.59 4.97
CA LEU A 198 -8.18 -19.42 3.90
C LEU A 198 -7.20 -19.64 2.73
N HIS A 199 -6.34 -18.66 2.45
CA HIS A 199 -5.33 -18.75 1.40
C HIS A 199 -3.96 -19.23 1.89
N ALA A 200 -3.59 -18.92 3.13
CA ALA A 200 -2.25 -19.17 3.68
C ALA A 200 -2.16 -20.44 4.54
N ASP A 201 -3.21 -20.75 5.31
CA ASP A 201 -3.25 -21.87 6.25
C ASP A 201 -4.72 -22.31 6.46
N GLN A 202 -5.17 -23.25 5.62
CA GLN A 202 -6.56 -23.74 5.63
C GLN A 202 -6.90 -24.49 6.91
N GLU A 203 -5.93 -25.16 7.53
CA GLU A 203 -6.16 -25.91 8.77
C GLU A 203 -6.54 -24.95 9.90
N ARG A 204 -5.81 -23.83 10.04
CA ARG A 204 -6.17 -22.77 11.01
C ARG A 204 -7.50 -22.09 10.67
N ALA A 205 -7.79 -21.86 9.38
CA ALA A 205 -9.08 -21.31 8.97
C ALA A 205 -10.24 -22.23 9.37
N LEU A 206 -10.10 -23.54 9.15
CA LEU A 206 -11.07 -24.55 9.54
C LEU A 206 -11.23 -24.65 11.06
N ALA A 207 -10.12 -24.64 11.81
CA ALA A 207 -10.14 -24.66 13.27
C ALA A 207 -10.90 -23.44 13.83
N TYR A 208 -10.65 -22.24 13.28
CA TYR A 208 -11.39 -21.04 13.65
C TYR A 208 -12.88 -21.16 13.31
N LEU A 209 -13.22 -21.59 12.09
CA LEU A 209 -14.62 -21.75 11.69
C LEU A 209 -15.35 -22.75 12.62
N ALA A 210 -14.70 -23.87 12.94
CA ALA A 210 -15.26 -24.88 13.83
C ALA A 210 -15.57 -24.31 15.23
N SER A 211 -14.73 -23.42 15.76
CA SER A 211 -14.97 -22.76 17.05
C SER A 211 -16.14 -21.77 17.07
N CYS A 212 -16.60 -21.30 15.90
CA CYS A 212 -17.64 -20.28 15.78
C CYS A 212 -18.80 -20.68 14.86
N LEU A 213 -18.93 -21.98 14.53
CA LEU A 213 -19.95 -22.55 13.64
C LEU A 213 -21.37 -22.10 13.98
N ASP A 214 -21.74 -22.16 15.26
CA ASP A 214 -23.09 -21.81 15.73
C ASP A 214 -23.41 -20.30 15.56
N GLN A 215 -22.39 -19.46 15.43
CA GLN A 215 -22.53 -18.01 15.31
C GLN A 215 -22.53 -17.53 13.84
N VAL A 216 -22.26 -18.41 12.87
CA VAL A 216 -22.08 -18.03 11.46
C VAL A 216 -23.29 -17.28 10.89
N THR A 217 -24.50 -17.69 11.27
CA THR A 217 -25.75 -17.04 10.84
C THR A 217 -25.90 -15.60 11.35
N SER A 218 -25.19 -15.24 12.42
CA SER A 218 -25.18 -13.89 13.00
C SER A 218 -24.08 -12.98 12.41
N PHE A 219 -23.16 -13.53 11.62
CA PHE A 219 -22.11 -12.76 10.98
C PHE A 219 -22.66 -11.89 9.85
N GLY A 220 -21.98 -10.78 9.55
CA GLY A 220 -22.33 -9.96 8.39
C GLY A 220 -22.09 -10.68 7.07
N ASP A 221 -22.88 -10.34 6.04
CA ASP A 221 -22.92 -11.00 4.73
C ASP A 221 -21.54 -11.22 4.11
N ILE A 222 -20.65 -10.23 4.22
CA ILE A 222 -19.31 -10.30 3.61
C ILE A 222 -18.45 -11.40 4.27
N LEU A 223 -18.60 -11.65 5.57
CA LEU A 223 -17.88 -12.74 6.25
C LEU A 223 -18.52 -14.09 5.92
N GLN A 224 -19.85 -14.16 5.85
CA GLN A 224 -20.57 -15.37 5.44
C GLN A 224 -20.18 -15.82 4.03
N LEU A 225 -20.02 -14.88 3.08
CA LEU A 225 -19.58 -15.19 1.72
C LEU A 225 -18.19 -15.84 1.68
N VAL A 226 -17.24 -15.38 2.49
CA VAL A 226 -15.89 -15.98 2.57
C VAL A 226 -15.95 -17.37 3.24
N ILE A 227 -16.84 -17.57 4.21
CA ILE A 227 -17.06 -18.89 4.83
C ILE A 227 -17.62 -19.87 3.80
N VAL A 228 -18.59 -19.43 2.99
CA VAL A 228 -19.13 -20.26 1.89
C VAL A 228 -18.02 -20.61 0.90
N GLU A 229 -17.14 -19.66 0.56
CA GLU A 229 -15.96 -19.95 -0.27
C GLU A 229 -15.07 -21.04 0.35
N LEU A 230 -14.82 -21.02 1.67
CA LEU A 230 -14.08 -22.08 2.37
C LEU A 230 -14.75 -23.44 2.20
N ILE A 231 -16.05 -23.51 2.48
CA ILE A 231 -16.82 -24.76 2.42
C ILE A 231 -16.73 -25.35 1.01
N TYR A 232 -16.95 -24.53 -0.03
CA TYR A 232 -16.79 -24.99 -1.42
C TYR A 232 -15.38 -25.50 -1.71
N LYS A 233 -14.36 -24.79 -1.23
CA LYS A 233 -12.95 -25.15 -1.49
C LYS A 233 -12.57 -26.47 -0.82
N VAL A 234 -13.06 -26.72 0.39
CA VAL A 234 -12.81 -27.96 1.14
C VAL A 234 -13.64 -29.12 0.59
N SER A 235 -14.90 -28.88 0.22
CA SER A 235 -15.77 -29.90 -0.38
C SER A 235 -15.32 -30.37 -1.76
N ASN A 236 -14.58 -29.56 -2.53
CA ASN A 236 -14.03 -29.95 -3.83
C ASN A 236 -12.67 -30.67 -3.76
N VAL A 237 -12.07 -30.77 -2.56
CA VAL A 237 -10.81 -31.50 -2.33
C VAL A 237 -11.06 -32.96 -1.94
N TYR A 238 -12.31 -33.31 -1.63
CA TYR A 238 -12.80 -34.68 -1.41
C TYR A 238 -13.75 -35.11 -2.54
#